data_AF-A0A2I1GWU9-F1
#
_entry.id   AF-A0A2I1GWU9-F1
#
_cell.length_a   1.000
_cell.length_b   1.000
_cell.length_c   1.000
_cell.angle_alpha   90.00
_cell.angle_beta   90.00
_cell.angle_gamma   90.00
#
_symmetry.space_group_name_H-M   'P 1'
#
loop_
_entity.id
_entity.type
_entity.pdbx_description
1 polymer ?
#
loop_
_entity_poly.entity_id
_entity_poly.type
_entity_poly.pdbx_seq_one_letter_code
_entity_poly.pdbx_strand_id
1 'polypeptide(L)'
;MAMVEEIQEELKDKDVDQLDDYINKKFDDLNQGFINYSNTTREYVRSLAPKRSDYLSEEDFKKAKEEYQNFIAWVTGVIQKLSEWLKDLFEKILSFFKSLWNWIKAQVQNVAKKYTLYLNINCLLNFSPIYNKAFIIY
;
A
#
# COMPACT_ATOMS: atom_id res chain seq x y z
N MET A 1 0.27 1.92 -21.10
CA MET A 1 -0.75 0.88 -21.37
C MET A 1 -0.26 -0.48 -20.91
N ALA A 2 0.88 -0.99 -21.38
CA ALA A 2 1.42 -2.31 -20.97
C ALA A 2 1.47 -2.59 -19.45
N MET A 3 1.94 -1.65 -18.63
CA MET A 3 2.08 -1.86 -17.17
C MET A 3 0.73 -1.98 -16.43
N VAL A 4 -0.33 -1.38 -16.96
CA VAL A 4 -1.67 -1.47 -16.35
C VAL A 4 -2.32 -2.81 -16.69
N GLU A 5 -2.13 -3.29 -17.92
CA GLU A 5 -2.63 -4.59 -18.38
C GLU A 5 -1.95 -5.73 -17.62
N GLU A 6 -0.63 -5.67 -17.42
CA GLU A 6 0.13 -6.65 -16.62
C GLU A 6 -0.40 -6.76 -15.18
N ILE A 7 -0.65 -5.62 -14.53
CA ILE A 7 -1.20 -5.59 -13.17
C ILE A 7 -2.63 -6.14 -13.17
N GLN A 8 -3.46 -5.82 -14.15
CA GLN A 8 -4.82 -6.37 -14.24
C GLN A 8 -4.80 -7.90 -14.38
N GLU A 9 -3.85 -8.42 -15.15
CA GLU A 9 -3.70 -9.85 -15.38
C GLU A 9 -3.19 -10.59 -14.12
N GLU A 10 -2.26 -10.00 -13.36
CA GLU A 10 -1.81 -10.54 -12.07
C GLU A 10 -2.91 -10.56 -10.99
N LEU A 11 -3.85 -9.61 -11.05
CA LEU A 11 -4.89 -9.45 -10.03
C LEU A 11 -6.20 -10.20 -10.36
N LYS A 12 -6.40 -10.59 -11.62
CA LYS A 12 -7.66 -11.12 -12.17
C LYS A 12 -8.25 -12.28 -11.36
N ASP A 13 -7.41 -13.21 -10.92
CA ASP A 13 -7.84 -14.45 -10.28
C ASP A 13 -7.52 -14.48 -8.77
N LYS A 14 -7.10 -13.34 -8.20
CA LYS A 14 -6.79 -13.25 -6.77
C LYS A 14 -8.05 -13.10 -5.94
N ASP A 15 -8.16 -13.91 -4.90
CA ASP A 15 -9.16 -13.69 -3.87
C ASP A 15 -8.83 -12.45 -3.01
N VAL A 16 -9.77 -12.14 -2.15
CA VAL A 16 -9.74 -10.97 -1.26
C VAL A 16 -8.49 -10.87 -0.40
N ASP A 17 -8.05 -11.98 0.17
CA ASP A 17 -6.93 -12.01 1.11
C ASP A 17 -5.62 -11.95 0.32
N GLN A 18 -5.59 -12.57 -0.86
CA GLN A 18 -4.46 -12.49 -1.80
C GLN A 18 -4.25 -11.09 -2.39
N LEU A 19 -5.32 -10.30 -2.53
CA LEU A 19 -5.22 -8.89 -2.93
C LEU A 19 -4.62 -8.03 -1.82
N ASP A 20 -5.03 -8.25 -0.56
CA ASP A 20 -4.44 -7.55 0.60
C ASP A 20 -2.95 -7.88 0.74
N ASP A 21 -2.56 -9.16 0.58
CA ASP A 21 -1.17 -9.59 0.60
C ASP A 21 -0.35 -9.01 -0.56
N TYR A 22 -0.92 -8.96 -1.77
CA TYR A 22 -0.26 -8.34 -2.92
C TYR A 22 0.01 -6.85 -2.69
N ILE A 23 -1.00 -6.13 -2.18
CA ILE A 23 -0.89 -4.72 -1.84
C ILE A 23 0.22 -4.54 -0.81
N ASN A 24 0.18 -5.26 0.31
CA ASN A 24 1.19 -5.19 1.37
C ASN A 24 2.61 -5.45 0.83
N LYS A 25 2.77 -6.47 -0.02
CA LYS A 25 4.06 -6.79 -0.66
C LYS A 25 4.61 -5.65 -1.51
N LYS A 26 3.78 -4.97 -2.32
CA LYS A 26 4.23 -3.82 -3.12
C LYS A 26 4.67 -2.65 -2.22
N PHE A 27 4.03 -2.47 -1.07
CA PHE A 27 4.47 -1.48 -0.09
C PHE A 27 5.80 -1.87 0.56
N ASP A 28 6.00 -3.14 0.89
CA ASP A 28 7.26 -3.63 1.42
C ASP A 28 8.41 -3.45 0.41
N ASP A 29 8.18 -3.77 -0.87
CA ASP A 29 9.16 -3.58 -1.95
C ASP A 29 9.58 -2.10 -2.07
N LEU A 30 8.62 -1.17 -2.00
CA LEU A 30 8.89 0.27 -2.01
C LEU A 30 9.70 0.72 -0.78
N ASN A 31 9.35 0.22 0.41
CA ASN A 31 10.06 0.53 1.64
C ASN A 31 11.51 0.03 1.58
N GLN A 32 11.72 -1.20 1.11
CA GLN A 32 13.07 -1.76 0.91
C GLN A 32 13.87 -0.97 -0.13
N GLY A 33 13.24 -0.57 -1.24
CA GLY A 33 13.86 0.30 -2.24
C GLY A 33 14.35 1.63 -1.66
N PHE A 34 13.51 2.27 -0.83
CA PHE A 34 13.88 3.51 -0.14
C PHE A 34 15.04 3.33 0.84
N ILE A 35 15.02 2.24 1.63
CA ILE A 35 16.11 1.92 2.58
C ILE A 35 17.43 1.71 1.83
N ASN A 36 17.42 0.93 0.75
CA ASN A 36 18.61 0.66 -0.05
C ASN A 36 19.20 1.94 -0.64
N TYR A 37 18.36 2.77 -1.27
CA TYR A 37 18.80 4.06 -1.82
C TYR A 37 19.38 5.00 -0.74
N SER A 38 18.74 5.02 0.44
CA SER A 38 19.22 5.80 1.59
C SER A 38 20.58 5.33 2.09
N ASN A 39 20.82 4.02 2.12
CA ASN A 39 22.11 3.44 2.49
C ASN A 39 23.19 3.79 1.46
N THR A 40 22.92 3.64 0.16
CA THR A 40 23.86 4.02 -0.90
C THR A 40 24.21 5.51 -0.82
N THR A 41 23.22 6.38 -0.59
CA THR A 41 23.43 7.82 -0.41
C THR A 41 24.31 8.09 0.81
N ARG A 42 24.07 7.39 1.92
CA ARG A 42 24.89 7.50 3.13
C ARG A 42 26.34 7.12 2.88
N GLU A 43 26.59 6.03 2.15
CA GLU A 43 27.95 5.60 1.80
C GLU A 43 28.64 6.60 0.87
N TYR A 44 27.92 7.12 -0.14
CA TYR A 44 28.43 8.16 -1.01
C TYR A 44 28.82 9.41 -0.23
N VAL A 45 27.95 9.93 0.64
CA VAL A 45 28.27 11.10 1.46
C VAL A 45 29.48 10.82 2.36
N ARG A 46 29.55 9.64 2.99
CA ARG A 46 30.73 9.22 3.79
C ARG A 46 32.03 9.22 2.99
N SER A 47 31.97 8.85 1.71
CA SER A 47 33.15 8.85 0.85
C SER A 47 33.70 10.26 0.57
N LEU A 48 32.86 11.29 0.68
CA LEU A 48 33.22 12.69 0.52
C LEU A 48 33.77 13.34 1.80
N ALA A 49 33.96 12.57 2.88
CA ALA A 49 34.50 13.08 4.12
C ALA A 49 35.89 13.71 3.88
N PRO A 50 36.13 14.95 4.36
CA PRO A 50 37.40 15.62 4.16
C PRO A 50 38.53 14.84 4.86
N LYS A 51 39.62 14.57 4.12
CA LYS A 51 40.81 13.89 4.65
C LYS A 51 41.88 14.91 4.96
N ARG A 52 42.60 14.72 6.07
CA ARG A 52 43.63 15.68 6.49
C ARG A 52 44.71 15.91 5.43
N SER A 53 45.04 14.88 4.67
CA SER A 53 46.01 14.90 3.56
C SER A 53 45.69 15.90 2.46
N ASP A 54 44.42 16.30 2.32
CA ASP A 54 43.95 17.08 1.19
C ASP A 54 44.07 18.60 1.45
N TYR A 55 44.59 19.00 2.61
CA TYR A 55 44.63 20.40 3.08
C TYR A 55 46.04 20.82 3.50
N LEU A 56 46.42 22.04 3.10
CA LEU A 56 47.73 22.61 3.41
C LEU A 56 47.85 23.10 4.86
N SER A 57 46.74 23.57 5.46
CA SER A 57 46.71 24.07 6.84
C SER A 57 45.74 23.29 7.73
N GLU A 58 45.97 23.33 9.04
CA GLU A 58 45.06 22.73 10.02
C GLU A 58 43.73 23.48 10.10
N GLU A 59 43.77 24.79 9.89
CA GLU A 59 42.61 25.67 9.96
C GLU A 59 41.64 25.41 8.80
N ASP A 60 42.17 25.23 7.58
CA ASP A 60 41.36 24.85 6.41
C ASP A 60 40.73 23.46 6.56
N PHE A 61 41.48 22.50 7.10
CA PHE A 61 40.96 21.17 7.37
C PHE A 61 39.82 21.21 8.40
N LYS A 62 40.01 21.97 9.50
CA LYS A 62 38.98 22.10 10.54
C LYS A 62 37.71 22.73 9.97
N LYS A 63 37.83 23.79 9.16
CA LYS A 63 36.70 24.45 8.51
C LYS A 63 35.95 23.49 7.57
N ALA A 64 36.67 22.77 6.72
CA ALA A 64 36.05 21.78 5.82
C ALA A 64 35.35 20.66 6.59
N LYS A 65 35.91 20.22 7.71
CA LYS A 65 35.30 19.22 8.60
C LYS A 65 34.00 19.73 9.24
N GLU A 66 33.97 20.97 9.71
CA GLU A 66 32.77 21.61 10.26
C GLU A 66 31.68 21.77 9.19
N GLU A 67 32.03 22.25 7.99
CA GLU A 67 31.11 22.37 6.86
C GLU A 67 30.52 21.01 6.45
N TYR A 68 31.36 19.98 6.38
CA TYR A 68 30.93 18.61 6.10
C TYR A 68 29.99 18.05 7.17
N GLN A 69 30.25 18.31 8.46
CA GLN A 69 29.35 17.91 9.55
C GLN A 69 27.99 18.61 9.45
N ASN A 70 27.98 19.91 9.15
CA ASN A 70 26.75 20.68 8.94
C ASN A 70 25.96 20.15 7.73
N PHE A 71 26.66 19.83 6.64
CA PHE A 71 26.04 19.19 5.47
C PHE A 71 25.42 17.84 5.80
N ILE A 72 26.12 16.96 6.54
CA ILE A 72 25.56 15.68 6.99
C ILE A 72 24.30 15.90 7.81
N ALA A 73 24.32 16.83 8.77
CA ALA A 73 23.17 17.12 9.62
C ALA A 73 21.97 17.57 8.78
N TRP A 74 22.20 18.44 7.79
CA TRP A 74 21.17 18.89 6.87
C TRP A 74 20.60 17.76 6.01
N VAL A 75 21.46 16.98 5.34
CA VAL A 75 21.04 15.84 4.50
C VAL A 75 20.26 14.81 5.32
N THR A 76 20.73 14.51 6.54
CA THR A 76 20.04 13.58 7.44
C THR A 76 18.64 14.08 7.78
N GLY A 77 18.50 15.38 8.08
CA GLY A 77 17.20 16.00 8.33
C GLY A 77 16.26 15.95 7.12
N VAL A 78 16.79 16.15 5.90
CA VAL A 78 16.01 16.03 4.66
C VAL A 78 15.52 14.60 4.43
N ILE A 79 16.42 13.61 4.56
CA ILE A 79 16.08 12.19 4.40
C ILE A 79 15.02 11.77 5.42
N GLN A 80 15.16 12.20 6.67
CA GLN A 80 14.21 11.85 7.73
C GLN A 80 12.82 12.42 7.44
N LYS A 81 12.72 13.70 7.06
CA LYS A 81 11.45 14.32 6.66
C LYS A 81 10.81 13.63 5.45
N LEU A 82 11.61 13.27 4.44
CA LEU A 82 11.12 12.54 3.28
C LEU A 82 10.61 11.15 3.66
N SER A 83 11.30 10.44 4.55
CA SER A 83 10.88 9.13 5.06
C SER A 83 9.55 9.22 5.81
N GLU A 84 9.40 10.21 6.68
CA GLU A 84 8.16 10.44 7.43
C GLU A 84 7.00 10.80 6.49
N TRP A 85 7.24 11.69 5.53
CA TRP A 85 6.25 12.08 4.53
C TRP A 85 5.83 10.91 3.64
N LEU A 86 6.78 10.09 3.17
CA LEU A 86 6.50 8.90 2.38
C LEU A 86 5.65 7.90 3.17
N LYS A 87 6.00 7.68 4.44
CA LYS A 87 5.24 6.78 5.32
C LYS A 87 3.79 7.25 5.49
N ASP A 88 3.58 8.53 5.80
CA ASP A 88 2.24 9.12 5.95
C ASP A 88 1.44 9.04 4.64
N LEU A 89 2.07 9.34 3.51
CA LEU A 89 1.44 9.20 2.18
C LEU A 89 1.00 7.75 1.94
N PHE A 90 1.85 6.78 2.24
CA PHE A 90 1.53 5.37 2.05
C PHE A 90 0.43 4.87 2.99
N GLU A 91 0.43 5.28 4.26
CA GLU A 91 -0.64 4.95 5.20
C GLU A 91 -2.00 5.49 4.72
N LYS A 92 -2.03 6.72 4.16
CA LYS A 92 -3.24 7.29 3.56
C LYS A 92 -3.72 6.52 2.34
N ILE A 93 -2.81 6.13 1.45
CA ILE A 93 -3.15 5.33 0.27
C ILE A 93 -3.72 3.97 0.69
N LEU A 94 -3.06 3.27 1.63
CA LEU A 94 -3.54 1.99 2.19
C LEU A 94 -4.93 2.13 2.81
N SER A 95 -5.15 3.18 3.59
CA SER A 95 -6.44 3.47 4.22
C SER A 95 -7.54 3.69 3.18
N PHE A 96 -7.24 4.44 2.12
CA PHE A 96 -8.16 4.64 0.99
C PHE A 96 -8.54 3.31 0.33
N PHE A 97 -7.55 2.47 -0.01
CA PHE A 97 -7.81 1.17 -0.63
C PHE A 97 -8.61 0.24 0.28
N LYS A 98 -8.28 0.16 1.58
CA LYS A 98 -9.06 -0.61 2.56
C LYS A 98 -10.51 -0.13 2.65
N SER A 99 -10.72 1.19 2.65
CA SER A 99 -12.06 1.78 2.69
C SER A 99 -12.86 1.47 1.43
N LEU A 100 -12.24 1.64 0.25
CA LEU A 100 -12.84 1.29 -1.04
C LEU A 100 -13.22 -0.18 -1.08
N TRP A 101 -12.33 -1.04 -0.60
CA TRP A 101 -12.54 -2.48 -0.59
C TRP A 101 -13.66 -2.93 0.35
N ASN A 102 -13.71 -2.37 1.56
CA ASN A 102 -14.82 -2.60 2.49
C ASN A 102 -16.16 -2.16 1.90
N TRP A 103 -16.17 -1.03 1.17
CA TRP A 103 -17.36 -0.58 0.46
C TRP A 103 -17.79 -1.58 -0.64
N ILE A 104 -16.86 -2.08 -1.45
CA ILE A 104 -17.14 -3.11 -2.47
C ILE A 104 -17.70 -4.38 -1.81
N LYS A 105 -17.06 -4.89 -0.74
CA LYS A 105 -17.53 -6.06 0.02
C LYS A 105 -18.97 -5.88 0.51
N ALA A 106 -19.29 -4.72 1.07
CA ALA A 106 -20.64 -4.43 1.56
C ALA A 106 -21.68 -4.44 0.42
N GLN A 107 -21.34 -3.90 -0.76
CA GLN A 107 -22.23 -3.95 -1.92
C GLN A 107 -22.44 -5.39 -2.42
N VAL A 108 -21.37 -6.19 -2.53
CA VAL A 108 -21.47 -7.59 -2.95
C VAL A 108 -22.32 -8.40 -1.97
N GLN A 109 -22.11 -8.24 -0.66
CA GLN A 109 -22.93 -8.91 0.36
C GLN A 109 -24.40 -8.49 0.31
N ASN A 110 -24.69 -7.21 0.04
CA ASN A 110 -26.05 -6.72 -0.12
C ASN A 110 -26.72 -7.30 -1.37
N VAL A 111 -26.01 -7.41 -2.48
CA VAL A 111 -26.51 -8.05 -3.71
C VAL A 111 -26.77 -9.53 -3.46
N ALA A 112 -25.83 -10.24 -2.83
CA ALA A 112 -25.98 -11.65 -2.48
C ALA A 112 -27.22 -11.87 -1.60
N LYS A 113 -27.39 -11.09 -0.52
CA LYS A 113 -28.57 -11.16 0.36
C LYS A 113 -29.87 -10.89 -0.39
N LYS A 114 -29.91 -9.88 -1.26
CA LYS A 114 -31.09 -9.60 -2.10
C LYS A 114 -31.41 -10.78 -3.02
N TYR A 115 -30.40 -11.37 -3.65
CA TYR A 115 -30.56 -12.56 -4.49
C TYR A 115 -31.08 -13.76 -3.71
N THR A 116 -30.54 -14.03 -2.51
CA THR A 116 -31.03 -15.11 -1.63
C THR A 116 -32.47 -14.87 -1.19
N LEU A 117 -32.83 -13.62 -0.87
CA LEU A 117 -34.20 -13.24 -0.52
C LEU A 117 -35.15 -13.45 -1.70
N TYR A 118 -34.75 -13.06 -2.92
CA TYR A 118 -35.52 -13.28 -4.14
C TYR A 118 -35.74 -14.78 -4.41
N LEU A 119 -34.70 -15.60 -4.29
CA LEU A 119 -34.82 -17.05 -4.43
C LEU A 119 -35.75 -17.65 -3.37
N ASN A 120 -35.63 -17.25 -2.10
CA ASN A 120 -36.50 -17.72 -1.03
C ASN A 120 -37.96 -17.30 -1.22
N ILE A 121 -38.24 -16.05 -1.60
CA ILE A 121 -39.59 -15.57 -1.90
C ILE A 121 -40.16 -16.31 -3.12
N ASN A 122 -39.37 -16.50 -4.18
CA ASN A 122 -39.83 -17.20 -5.38
C ASN A 122 -40.09 -18.69 -5.12
N CYS A 123 -39.27 -19.35 -4.30
CA CYS A 123 -39.56 -20.70 -3.80
C CYS A 123 -40.89 -20.71 -3.01
N LEU A 124 -41.07 -19.83 -2.02
CA LEU A 124 -42.30 -19.75 -1.22
C LEU A 124 -43.55 -19.48 -2.08
N LEU A 125 -43.45 -18.60 -3.08
CA LEU A 125 -44.53 -18.30 -4.01
C LEU A 125 -44.81 -19.45 -5.00
N ASN A 126 -43.80 -20.23 -5.40
CA ASN A 126 -43.97 -21.43 -6.23
C ASN A 126 -44.52 -22.64 -5.45
N PHE A 127 -44.36 -22.68 -4.12
CA PHE A 127 -45.00 -23.69 -3.25
C PHE A 127 -46.44 -23.32 -2.85
N SER A 128 -46.84 -22.04 -2.93
CA SER A 128 -48.18 -21.55 -2.58
C SER A 128 -49.36 -22.20 -3.35
N PRO A 129 -49.30 -22.49 -4.67
CA PRO A 129 -50.43 -23.08 -5.40
C PRO A 129 -50.68 -24.55 -5.03
N ILE A 130 -49.68 -25.22 -4.45
CA ILE A 130 -49.76 -26.63 -4.09
C ILE A 130 -50.54 -26.80 -2.77
N TYR A 131 -50.44 -25.85 -1.84
CA TYR A 131 -51.17 -25.92 -0.57
C TYR A 131 -52.61 -25.38 -0.65
N ASN A 132 -52.94 -24.51 -1.60
CA ASN A 132 -54.32 -23.98 -1.71
C ASN A 132 -55.29 -24.88 -2.50
N LYS A 133 -54.79 -25.94 -3.16
CA LYS A 133 -55.63 -26.99 -3.76
C LYS A 133 -55.79 -28.24 -2.87
N ALA A 134 -55.02 -28.36 -1.79
CA ALA A 134 -55.11 -29.48 -0.86
C ALA A 134 -56.07 -29.23 0.32
N PHE A 135 -56.63 -28.02 0.46
CA PHE A 135 -57.57 -27.65 1.53
C PHE A 135 -59.01 -27.39 1.03
N ILE A 136 -59.29 -27.69 -0.23
CA ILE A 136 -60.64 -27.82 -0.78
C ILE A 136 -60.73 -29.25 -1.33
N ILE A 137 -61.05 -30.17 -0.44
CA ILE A 137 -61.42 -31.60 -0.56
C ILE A 137 -60.73 -32.30 0.62
N TYR A 138 -61.29 -32.10 1.81
CA TYR A 138 -61.69 -33.16 2.76
C TYR A 138 -62.44 -32.51 3.92
#